data_AF-A0A8C0AQA9-F1
#
_entry.id   AF-A0A8C0AQA9-F1
#
_cell.length_a   1.000
_cell.length_b   1.000
_cell.length_c   1.000
_cell.angle_alpha   90.00
_cell.angle_beta   90.00
_cell.angle_gamma   90.00
#
_symmetry.space_group_name_H-M   'P 1'
#
loop_
_entity.id
_entity.type
_entity.pdbx_description
1 polymer ?
#
loop_
_entity_poly.entity_id
_entity_poly.type
_entity_poly.pdbx_seq_one_letter_code
_entity_poly.pdbx_strand_id
1 'polypeptide(L)'
;MEEARSVNALSKTLATLKVAAEFLAVTGGHPECLLPEYVQQELRMDAAAKQFQDLPVVPNTRLKHILALWQVLAARRSMLLVQMNQDPFCLVPKEFQGQLEANEVKALASSLSNTNLDLFLIELHEMITVALSGYQPEHELKDAFMFFLEVRDFPATTVVTLTDALDPDIPVGKILSVWRTAAKTSQINVPAYGQERPAQGSR
;
A
#
# COMPACT_ATOMS: atom_id res chain seq x y z
N MET A 1 9.67 6.02 17.77
CA MET A 1 10.72 4.96 17.92
C MET A 1 10.17 3.60 17.54
N GLU A 2 8.88 3.36 17.76
CA GLU A 2 8.15 2.17 17.35
C GLU A 2 7.92 2.13 15.83
N GLU A 3 7.58 3.27 15.22
CA GLU A 3 7.35 3.44 13.78
C GLU A 3 8.59 3.05 12.97
N ALA A 4 9.78 3.50 13.41
CA ALA A 4 11.04 3.15 12.78
C ALA A 4 11.35 1.64 12.85
N ARG A 5 10.98 0.96 13.95
CA ARG A 5 11.11 -0.50 14.07
C ARG A 5 10.14 -1.19 13.12
N SER A 6 8.90 -0.72 13.03
CA SER A 6 7.89 -1.24 12.10
C SER A 6 8.31 -1.05 10.65
N VAL A 7 8.86 0.11 10.26
CA VAL A 7 9.40 0.35 8.90
C VAL A 7 10.55 -0.61 8.59
N ASN A 8 11.43 -0.87 9.55
CA ASN A 8 12.53 -1.83 9.37
C ASN A 8 12.02 -3.27 9.19
N ALA A 9 11.08 -3.71 10.04
CA ALA A 9 10.47 -5.03 9.94
C ALA A 9 9.73 -5.24 8.61
N LEU A 10 8.95 -4.23 8.18
CA LEU A 10 8.28 -4.22 6.87
C LEU A 10 9.31 -4.25 5.72
N SER A 11 10.39 -3.49 5.80
CA SER A 11 11.43 -3.45 4.75
C SER A 11 12.12 -4.80 4.58
N LYS A 12 12.48 -5.48 5.68
CA LYS A 12 13.08 -6.82 5.65
C LYS A 12 12.11 -7.86 5.07
N THR A 13 10.85 -7.78 5.47
CA THR A 13 9.79 -8.66 4.96
C THR A 13 9.60 -8.44 3.46
N LEU A 14 9.44 -7.19 3.01
CA LEU A 14 9.29 -6.84 1.59
C LEU A 14 10.47 -7.30 0.74
N ALA A 15 11.70 -7.18 1.24
CA ALA A 15 12.88 -7.69 0.54
C ALA A 15 12.82 -9.21 0.36
N THR A 16 12.39 -9.94 1.40
CA THR A 16 12.23 -11.41 1.33
C THR A 16 11.09 -11.80 0.37
N LEU A 17 9.97 -11.10 0.42
CA LEU A 17 8.83 -11.31 -0.49
C LEU A 17 9.22 -11.08 -1.94
N LYS A 18 10.00 -10.03 -2.22
CA LYS A 18 10.48 -9.74 -3.58
C LYS A 18 11.32 -10.90 -4.12
N VAL A 19 12.31 -11.35 -3.36
CA VAL A 19 13.16 -12.49 -3.75
C VAL A 19 12.30 -13.74 -3.97
N ALA A 20 11.38 -14.06 -3.03
CA ALA A 20 10.51 -15.21 -3.17
C ALA A 20 9.60 -15.11 -4.42
N ALA A 21 9.03 -13.94 -4.70
CA ALA A 21 8.22 -13.72 -5.90
C ALA A 21 9.04 -13.88 -7.20
N GLU A 22 10.28 -13.41 -7.22
CA GLU A 22 11.19 -13.57 -8.36
C GLU A 22 11.53 -15.05 -8.62
N PHE A 23 11.76 -15.85 -7.57
CA PHE A 23 11.93 -17.30 -7.73
C PHE A 23 10.66 -17.99 -8.22
N LEU A 24 9.51 -17.68 -7.62
CA LEU A 24 8.21 -18.24 -8.01
C LEU A 24 7.83 -17.92 -9.45
N ALA A 25 8.23 -16.75 -9.97
CA ALA A 25 8.01 -16.37 -11.36
C ALA A 25 8.73 -17.31 -12.35
N VAL A 26 9.81 -17.98 -11.92
CA VAL A 26 10.61 -18.88 -12.76
C VAL A 26 10.27 -20.35 -12.47
N THR A 27 10.15 -20.72 -11.20
CA THR A 27 10.02 -22.13 -10.77
C THR A 27 8.57 -22.56 -10.60
N GLY A 28 7.64 -21.61 -10.49
CA GLY A 28 6.33 -21.87 -9.93
C GLY A 28 6.41 -22.28 -8.45
N GLY A 29 5.29 -22.75 -7.91
CA GLY A 29 5.18 -23.24 -6.55
C GLY A 29 3.77 -23.73 -6.26
N HIS A 30 3.58 -24.48 -5.17
CA HIS A 30 2.25 -24.95 -4.78
C HIS A 30 1.44 -23.78 -4.17
N PRO A 31 0.31 -23.35 -4.78
CA PRO A 31 -0.42 -22.15 -4.36
C PRO A 31 -0.83 -22.15 -2.89
N GLU A 32 -1.11 -23.33 -2.33
CA GLU A 32 -1.56 -23.51 -0.95
C GLU A 32 -0.43 -23.67 0.08
N CYS A 33 0.83 -23.77 -0.36
CA CYS A 33 1.99 -23.85 0.53
C CYS A 33 2.12 -22.57 1.36
N LEU A 34 2.52 -22.70 2.62
CA LEU A 34 2.76 -21.56 3.49
C LEU A 34 4.00 -20.81 3.04
N LEU A 35 3.90 -19.49 2.98
CA LEU A 35 5.02 -18.62 2.62
C LEU A 35 6.25 -18.82 3.54
N PRO A 36 6.12 -18.89 4.87
CA PRO A 36 7.27 -19.17 5.74
C PRO A 36 7.92 -20.52 5.45
N GLU A 37 7.12 -21.54 5.14
CA GLU A 37 7.59 -22.89 4.82
C GLU A 37 8.42 -22.88 3.53
N TYR A 38 7.90 -22.26 2.47
CA TYR A 38 8.62 -22.09 1.21
C TYR A 38 9.94 -21.33 1.39
N VAL A 39 9.91 -20.19 2.08
CA VAL A 39 11.11 -19.37 2.32
C VAL A 39 12.16 -20.13 3.14
N GLN A 40 11.72 -20.94 4.11
CA GLN A 40 12.65 -21.75 4.91
C GLN A 40 13.20 -22.94 4.15
N GLN A 41 12.32 -23.76 3.56
CA GLN A 41 12.68 -25.09 3.09
C GLN A 41 13.19 -25.08 1.64
N GLU A 42 12.59 -24.26 0.78
CA GLU A 42 12.96 -24.18 -0.65
C GLU A 42 14.04 -23.13 -0.88
N LEU A 43 13.86 -21.91 -0.35
CA LEU A 43 14.84 -20.83 -0.53
C LEU A 43 16.01 -20.90 0.47
N ARG A 44 15.93 -21.76 1.50
CA ARG A 44 16.97 -21.92 2.54
C ARG A 44 17.28 -20.60 3.29
N MET A 45 16.24 -19.79 3.53
CA MET A 45 16.35 -18.49 4.21
C MET A 45 15.77 -18.53 5.64
N ASP A 46 16.28 -19.41 6.51
CA ASP A 46 15.76 -19.64 7.87
C ASP A 46 15.63 -18.36 8.72
N ALA A 47 16.61 -17.45 8.63
CA ALA A 47 16.57 -16.19 9.38
C ALA A 47 15.43 -15.29 8.93
N ALA A 48 15.13 -15.26 7.63
CA ALA A 48 14.04 -14.47 7.06
C ALA A 48 12.67 -15.10 7.42
N ALA A 49 12.56 -16.42 7.34
CA ALA A 49 11.36 -17.14 7.74
C ALA A 49 11.00 -16.90 9.21
N LYS A 50 11.99 -16.85 10.11
CA LYS A 50 11.78 -16.50 11.53
C LYS A 50 11.28 -15.07 11.72
N GLN A 51 11.79 -14.11 10.94
CA GLN A 51 11.38 -12.70 11.01
C GLN A 51 9.91 -12.49 10.61
N PHE A 52 9.31 -13.39 9.84
CA PHE A 52 7.87 -13.29 9.53
C PHE A 52 6.98 -13.34 10.77
N GLN A 53 7.46 -13.89 11.89
CA GLN A 53 6.72 -13.88 13.15
C GLN A 53 6.51 -12.47 13.74
N ASP A 54 7.31 -11.49 13.31
CA ASP A 54 7.19 -10.09 13.75
C ASP A 54 5.96 -9.39 13.13
N LEU A 55 5.30 -9.99 12.13
CA LEU A 55 4.15 -9.43 11.42
C LEU A 55 2.96 -10.40 11.44
N PRO A 56 1.86 -10.11 12.18
CA PRO A 56 0.79 -11.08 12.47
C PRO A 56 0.17 -11.86 11.29
N VAL A 57 0.11 -11.27 10.09
CA VAL A 57 -0.54 -11.88 8.92
C VAL A 57 0.40 -12.80 8.13
N VAL A 58 1.71 -12.53 8.16
CA VAL A 58 2.71 -13.19 7.30
C VAL A 58 2.86 -14.70 7.62
N PRO A 59 2.88 -15.15 8.89
CA PRO A 59 3.00 -16.57 9.24
C PRO A 59 1.91 -17.46 8.65
N ASN A 60 0.72 -16.91 8.42
CA ASN A 60 -0.45 -17.64 7.92
C ASN A 60 -0.70 -17.43 6.42
N THR A 61 0.19 -16.70 5.73
CA THR A 61 0.02 -16.38 4.31
C THR A 61 0.47 -17.56 3.44
N ARG A 62 -0.26 -17.79 2.35
CA ARG A 62 0.03 -18.83 1.34
C ARG A 62 0.68 -18.21 0.11
N LEU A 63 1.39 -19.01 -0.69
CA LEU A 63 2.10 -18.54 -1.88
C LEU A 63 1.18 -17.84 -2.90
N LYS A 64 -0.06 -18.30 -3.05
CA LYS A 64 -1.06 -17.65 -3.92
C LYS A 64 -1.36 -16.19 -3.55
N HIS A 65 -0.99 -15.74 -2.35
CA HIS A 65 -1.24 -14.39 -1.87
C HIS A 65 0.00 -13.49 -1.91
N ILE A 66 1.15 -13.99 -2.40
CA ILE A 66 2.44 -13.29 -2.24
C ILE A 66 2.45 -11.88 -2.83
N LEU A 67 1.84 -11.68 -4.00
CA LEU A 67 1.77 -10.36 -4.65
C LEU A 67 0.86 -9.40 -3.89
N ALA A 68 -0.33 -9.86 -3.49
CA ALA A 68 -1.25 -9.07 -2.68
C ALA A 68 -0.63 -8.70 -1.32
N LEU A 69 0.09 -9.62 -0.69
CA LEU A 69 0.81 -9.34 0.55
C LEU A 69 1.90 -8.30 0.35
N TRP A 70 2.68 -8.42 -0.73
CA TRP A 70 3.71 -7.44 -1.08
C TRP A 70 3.10 -6.04 -1.25
N GLN A 71 2.02 -5.93 -2.04
CA GLN A 71 1.30 -4.68 -2.29
C GLN A 71 0.84 -4.02 -0.97
N VAL A 72 0.14 -4.77 -0.11
CA VAL A 72 -0.38 -4.26 1.17
C VAL A 72 0.75 -3.81 2.10
N LEU A 73 1.82 -4.59 2.23
CA LEU A 73 2.94 -4.23 3.09
C LEU A 73 3.76 -3.05 2.54
N ALA A 74 3.86 -2.91 1.20
CA ALA A 74 4.56 -1.82 0.55
C ALA A 74 3.83 -0.47 0.74
N ALA A 75 2.51 -0.47 0.57
CA ALA A 75 1.65 0.67 0.87
C ALA A 75 1.76 1.06 2.35
N ARG A 76 1.64 0.07 3.26
CA ARG A 76 1.75 0.31 4.70
C ARG A 76 3.10 0.88 5.12
N ARG A 77 4.21 0.37 4.58
CA ARG A 77 5.55 0.93 4.82
C ARG A 77 5.60 2.40 4.39
N SER A 78 5.06 2.70 3.21
CA SER A 78 5.03 4.05 2.66
C SER A 78 4.20 5.00 3.53
N MET A 79 3.11 4.51 4.11
CA MET A 79 2.28 5.30 5.03
C MET A 79 3.06 5.65 6.31
N LEU A 80 3.80 4.70 6.88
CA LEU A 80 4.67 4.96 8.04
C LEU A 80 5.79 5.95 7.70
N LEU A 81 6.37 5.88 6.49
CA LEU A 81 7.36 6.86 6.05
C LEU A 81 6.76 8.28 6.03
N VAL A 82 5.53 8.43 5.51
CA VAL A 82 4.82 9.73 5.56
C VAL A 82 4.60 10.19 6.99
N GLN A 83 4.24 9.31 7.93
CA GLN A 83 4.11 9.65 9.36
C GLN A 83 5.44 10.15 9.96
N MET A 84 6.55 9.60 9.48
CA MET A 84 7.90 10.00 9.88
C MET A 84 8.42 11.23 9.12
N ASN A 85 7.57 11.93 8.36
CA ASN A 85 7.92 13.05 7.48
C ASN A 85 9.00 12.68 6.43
N GLN A 86 9.05 11.41 6.02
CA GLN A 86 9.90 10.93 4.96
C GLN A 86 9.09 10.77 3.66
N ASP A 87 9.75 10.97 2.52
CA ASP A 87 9.13 10.79 1.22
C ASP A 87 9.31 9.34 0.73
N PRO A 88 8.23 8.53 0.65
CA PRO A 88 8.31 7.16 0.15
C PRO A 88 8.49 7.08 -1.38
N PHE A 89 8.33 8.19 -2.10
CA PHE A 89 8.32 8.25 -3.57
C PHE A 89 9.48 9.09 -4.13
N CYS A 90 10.56 9.24 -3.37
CA CYS A 90 11.70 10.10 -3.75
C CYS A 90 12.40 9.72 -5.08
N LEU A 91 12.16 8.51 -5.58
CA LEU A 91 12.70 8.01 -6.85
C LEU A 91 11.75 8.21 -8.05
N VAL A 92 10.51 8.66 -7.82
CA VAL A 92 9.55 8.93 -8.89
C VAL A 92 9.97 10.16 -9.70
N PRO A 93 9.86 10.18 -11.05
CA PRO A 93 10.24 11.31 -11.88
C PRO A 93 9.57 12.64 -11.48
N LYS A 94 10.29 13.76 -11.68
CA LYS A 94 9.87 15.10 -11.23
C LYS A 94 8.53 15.57 -11.81
N GLU A 95 8.21 15.13 -13.02
CA GLU A 95 6.94 15.44 -13.70
C GLU A 95 5.70 14.93 -12.94
N PHE A 96 5.84 13.93 -12.06
CA PHE A 96 4.77 13.43 -11.20
C PHE A 96 4.80 13.98 -9.75
N GLN A 97 5.69 14.94 -9.47
CA GLN A 97 5.88 15.52 -8.13
C GLN A 97 5.10 16.83 -7.92
N GLY A 98 4.09 17.10 -8.76
CA GLY A 98 3.17 18.23 -8.58
C GLY A 98 2.50 18.21 -7.21
N GLN A 99 2.27 19.39 -6.64
CA GLN A 99 1.60 19.52 -5.35
C GLN A 99 0.14 19.91 -5.54
N LEU A 100 -0.72 19.40 -4.66
CA LEU A 100 -2.06 19.92 -4.49
C LEU A 100 -2.01 21.28 -3.80
N GLU A 101 -2.84 22.19 -4.27
CA GLU A 101 -3.13 23.46 -3.65
C GLU A 101 -3.93 23.26 -2.36
N ALA A 102 -3.92 24.26 -1.47
CA ALA A 102 -4.55 24.14 -0.16
C ALA A 102 -6.07 23.84 -0.22
N ASN A 103 -6.76 24.39 -1.22
CA ASN A 103 -8.18 24.10 -1.49
C ASN A 103 -8.38 22.66 -2.00
N GLU A 104 -7.52 22.18 -2.90
CA GLU A 104 -7.57 20.80 -3.43
C GLU A 104 -7.32 19.78 -2.29
N VAL A 105 -6.34 20.04 -1.41
CA VAL A 105 -6.07 19.19 -0.23
C VAL A 105 -7.32 19.10 0.67
N LYS A 106 -7.97 20.23 0.95
CA LYS A 106 -9.15 20.28 1.81
C LYS A 106 -10.35 19.56 1.18
N ALA A 107 -10.55 19.75 -0.13
CA ALA A 107 -11.60 19.09 -0.88
C ALA A 107 -11.40 17.56 -0.88
N LEU A 108 -10.20 17.10 -1.25
CA LEU A 108 -9.84 15.68 -1.25
C LEU A 108 -10.03 15.04 0.14
N ALA A 109 -9.52 15.67 1.20
CA ALA A 109 -9.69 15.15 2.55
C ALA A 109 -11.17 15.01 2.96
N SER A 110 -12.03 15.90 2.48
CA SER A 110 -13.48 15.83 2.72
C SER A 110 -14.11 14.68 1.94
N SER A 111 -13.79 14.52 0.66
CA SER A 111 -14.32 13.44 -0.19
C SER A 111 -13.92 12.04 0.28
N LEU A 112 -12.68 11.88 0.76
CA LEU A 112 -12.16 10.61 1.27
C LEU A 112 -12.91 10.07 2.50
N SER A 113 -13.67 10.90 3.22
CA SER A 113 -14.48 10.47 4.37
C SER A 113 -15.58 9.45 4.02
N ASN A 114 -16.01 9.44 2.75
CA ASN A 114 -17.03 8.51 2.24
C ASN A 114 -16.42 7.35 1.42
N THR A 115 -15.11 7.21 1.41
CA THR A 115 -14.37 6.24 0.59
C THR A 115 -13.77 5.14 1.47
N ASN A 116 -13.60 3.92 0.93
CA ASN A 116 -12.74 2.93 1.56
C ASN A 116 -11.27 3.38 1.45
N LEU A 117 -10.82 4.13 2.46
CA LEU A 117 -9.52 4.80 2.44
C LEU A 117 -8.34 3.82 2.41
N ASP A 118 -8.46 2.67 3.07
CA ASP A 118 -7.41 1.65 3.04
C ASP A 118 -7.24 1.09 1.64
N LEU A 119 -8.34 0.73 0.97
CA LEU A 119 -8.29 0.24 -0.40
C LEU A 119 -7.81 1.32 -1.37
N PHE A 120 -8.29 2.56 -1.23
CA PHE A 120 -7.83 3.70 -2.02
C PHE A 120 -6.30 3.87 -1.92
N LEU A 121 -5.75 3.83 -0.70
CA LEU A 121 -4.31 3.97 -0.47
C LEU A 121 -3.52 2.80 -1.06
N ILE A 122 -4.00 1.57 -0.91
CA ILE A 122 -3.34 0.37 -1.42
C ILE A 122 -3.30 0.37 -2.95
N GLU A 123 -4.41 0.71 -3.60
CA GLU A 123 -4.53 0.67 -5.06
C GLU A 123 -3.82 1.84 -5.73
N LEU A 124 -3.93 3.05 -5.18
CA LEU A 124 -3.20 4.21 -5.71
C LEU A 124 -1.69 4.06 -5.48
N HIS A 125 -1.25 3.39 -4.40
CA HIS A 125 0.15 3.04 -4.19
C HIS A 125 0.68 2.07 -5.26
N GLU A 126 -0.10 1.05 -5.59
CA GLU A 126 0.23 0.10 -6.66
C GLU A 126 0.36 0.82 -8.01
N MET A 127 -0.60 1.68 -8.35
CA MET A 127 -0.54 2.49 -9.57
C MET A 127 0.76 3.31 -9.65
N ILE A 128 1.14 3.99 -8.55
CA ILE A 128 2.38 4.78 -8.48
C ILE A 128 3.62 3.91 -8.68
N THR A 129 3.65 2.71 -8.09
CA THR A 129 4.86 1.87 -8.04
C THR A 129 5.03 0.96 -9.24
N VAL A 130 3.94 0.54 -9.88
CA VAL A 130 3.95 -0.47 -10.95
C VAL A 130 3.56 0.09 -12.31
N ALA A 131 2.60 1.01 -12.37
CA ALA A 131 1.96 1.39 -13.63
C ALA A 131 2.26 2.83 -14.09
N LEU A 132 2.87 3.66 -13.25
CA LEU A 132 3.02 5.10 -13.48
C LEU A 132 3.71 5.46 -14.80
N SER A 133 4.67 4.65 -15.25
CA SER A 133 5.39 4.85 -16.52
C SER A 133 4.50 4.73 -17.77
N GLY A 134 3.29 4.18 -17.64
CA GLY A 134 2.30 4.11 -18.71
C GLY A 134 1.43 5.36 -18.86
N TYR A 135 1.57 6.36 -17.99
CA TYR A 135 0.73 7.56 -17.97
C TYR A 135 1.54 8.82 -18.31
N GLN A 136 0.87 9.81 -18.89
CA GLN A 136 1.42 11.16 -19.04
C GLN A 136 1.00 12.03 -17.84
N PRO A 137 1.85 12.97 -17.38
CA PRO A 137 1.54 13.85 -16.26
C PRO A 137 0.26 14.66 -16.44
N GLU A 138 -0.10 14.99 -17.68
CA GLU A 138 -1.26 15.82 -18.03
C GLU A 138 -2.58 15.04 -18.05
N HIS A 139 -2.54 13.70 -18.03
CA HIS A 139 -3.76 12.89 -17.97
C HIS A 139 -4.54 13.18 -16.69
N GLU A 140 -5.86 13.11 -16.76
CA GLU A 140 -6.74 13.23 -15.59
C GLU A 140 -6.56 12.02 -14.67
N LEU A 141 -6.27 12.27 -13.40
CA LEU A 141 -5.98 11.20 -12.44
C LEU A 141 -7.22 10.32 -12.19
N LYS A 142 -8.41 10.91 -12.19
CA LYS A 142 -9.67 10.18 -11.99
C LYS A 142 -9.84 9.10 -13.05
N ASP A 143 -9.74 9.46 -14.32
CA ASP A 143 -9.91 8.55 -15.45
C ASP A 143 -8.77 7.53 -15.53
N ALA A 144 -7.53 7.97 -15.28
CA ALA A 144 -6.38 7.08 -15.23
C ALA A 144 -6.52 6.01 -14.13
N PHE A 145 -6.99 6.41 -12.95
CA PHE A 145 -7.21 5.48 -11.83
C PHE A 145 -8.42 4.57 -12.05
N MET A 146 -9.50 5.08 -12.65
CA MET A 146 -10.64 4.29 -13.08
C MET A 146 -10.22 3.17 -14.03
N PHE A 147 -9.52 3.53 -15.10
CA PHE A 147 -8.99 2.57 -16.07
C PHE A 147 -8.05 1.55 -15.40
N PHE A 148 -7.14 2.00 -14.54
CA PHE A 148 -6.25 1.12 -13.79
C PHE A 148 -7.00 0.05 -12.98
N LEU A 149 -8.09 0.44 -12.31
CA LEU A 149 -8.91 -0.49 -11.51
C LEU A 149 -9.74 -1.43 -12.40
N GLU A 150 -10.29 -0.95 -13.50
CA GLU A 150 -11.07 -1.75 -14.45
C GLU A 150 -10.22 -2.85 -15.10
N VAL A 151 -8.99 -2.55 -15.50
CA VAL A 151 -8.06 -3.56 -16.06
C VAL A 151 -7.69 -4.64 -15.04
N ARG A 152 -7.85 -4.37 -13.73
CA ARG A 152 -7.64 -5.33 -12.65
C ARG A 152 -8.93 -6.04 -12.20
N ASP A 153 -9.99 -5.96 -13.00
CA ASP A 153 -11.28 -6.62 -12.78
C ASP A 153 -11.94 -6.26 -11.43
N PHE A 154 -11.76 -5.03 -10.94
CA PHE A 154 -12.50 -4.56 -9.77
C PHE A 154 -14.01 -4.44 -10.08
N PRO A 155 -14.89 -4.74 -9.10
CA PRO A 155 -16.33 -4.51 -9.27
C PRO A 155 -16.62 -3.05 -9.59
N ALA A 156 -17.52 -2.78 -10.54
CA ALA A 156 -17.87 -1.42 -10.96
C ALA A 156 -18.26 -0.49 -9.80
N THR A 157 -18.96 -1.02 -8.78
CA THR A 157 -19.31 -0.27 -7.57
C THR A 157 -18.07 0.17 -6.78
N THR A 158 -17.05 -0.68 -6.71
CA THR A 158 -15.77 -0.37 -6.06
C THR A 158 -15.00 0.67 -6.86
N VAL A 159 -14.94 0.51 -8.18
CA VAL A 159 -14.29 1.50 -9.08
C VAL A 159 -14.87 2.89 -8.83
N VAL A 160 -16.19 3.05 -8.96
CA VAL A 160 -16.90 4.32 -8.74
C VAL A 160 -16.60 4.88 -7.35
N THR A 161 -16.73 4.06 -6.30
CA THR A 161 -16.50 4.51 -4.92
C THR A 161 -15.08 5.04 -4.70
N LEU A 162 -14.06 4.43 -5.31
CA LEU A 162 -12.68 4.85 -5.15
C LEU A 162 -12.35 6.09 -6.00
N THR A 163 -12.92 6.19 -7.20
CA THR A 163 -12.61 7.27 -8.15
C THR A 163 -13.40 8.55 -7.87
N ASP A 164 -14.58 8.46 -7.28
CA ASP A 164 -15.39 9.65 -6.93
C ASP A 164 -14.81 10.49 -5.80
N ALA A 165 -13.81 9.96 -5.09
CA ALA A 165 -13.02 10.76 -4.15
C ALA A 165 -12.15 11.82 -4.84
N LEU A 166 -11.85 11.64 -6.14
CA LEU A 166 -10.96 12.48 -6.92
C LEU A 166 -11.73 13.56 -7.68
N ASP A 167 -11.19 14.76 -7.65
CA ASP A 167 -11.63 15.85 -8.53
C ASP A 167 -11.18 15.52 -9.98
N PRO A 168 -12.09 15.61 -10.98
CA PRO A 168 -11.75 15.38 -12.39
C PRO A 168 -10.57 16.21 -12.90
N ASP A 169 -10.39 17.43 -12.39
CA ASP A 169 -9.37 18.36 -12.89
C ASP A 169 -7.97 18.07 -12.32
N ILE A 170 -7.83 17.12 -11.37
CA ILE A 170 -6.52 16.77 -10.80
C ILE A 170 -5.74 15.93 -11.81
N PRO A 171 -4.56 16.39 -12.27
CA PRO A 171 -3.75 15.61 -13.20
C PRO A 171 -2.95 14.52 -12.48
N VAL A 172 -2.56 13.46 -13.21
CA VAL A 172 -1.65 12.41 -12.73
C VAL A 172 -0.32 13.01 -12.24
N GLY A 173 0.10 14.15 -12.78
CA GLY A 173 1.24 14.93 -12.30
C GLY A 173 1.20 15.28 -10.80
N LYS A 174 0.01 15.25 -10.15
CA LYS A 174 -0.17 15.48 -8.70
C LYS A 174 -0.41 14.20 -7.89
N ILE A 175 -0.32 13.00 -8.49
CA ILE A 175 -0.68 11.71 -7.87
C ILE A 175 0.01 11.45 -6.52
N LEU A 176 1.29 11.82 -6.38
CA LEU A 176 2.02 11.64 -5.13
C LEU A 176 1.49 12.55 -4.01
N SER A 177 1.01 13.74 -4.35
CA SER A 177 0.41 14.68 -3.40
C SER A 177 -0.99 14.21 -2.96
N VAL A 178 -1.77 13.65 -3.89
CA VAL A 178 -3.05 12.98 -3.60
C VAL A 178 -2.84 11.83 -2.61
N TRP A 179 -1.91 10.91 -2.92
CA TRP A 179 -1.64 9.77 -2.06
C TRP A 179 -1.15 10.19 -0.67
N ARG A 180 -0.21 11.15 -0.58
CA ARG A 180 0.29 11.68 0.70
C ARG A 180 -0.81 12.35 1.52
N THR A 181 -1.74 13.06 0.85
CA THR A 181 -2.90 13.68 1.51
C THR A 181 -3.81 12.61 2.11
N ALA A 182 -4.16 11.59 1.32
CA ALA A 182 -4.95 10.46 1.79
C ALA A 182 -4.28 9.72 2.97
N ALA A 183 -2.97 9.50 2.90
CA ALA A 183 -2.21 8.81 3.93
C ALA A 183 -2.12 9.62 5.24
N LYS A 184 -2.19 10.96 5.16
CA LYS A 184 -2.30 11.83 6.34
C LYS A 184 -3.72 11.82 6.91
N THR A 185 -4.75 11.78 6.06
CA THR A 185 -6.15 11.66 6.51
C THR A 185 -6.42 10.34 7.22
N SER A 186 -5.81 9.23 6.78
CA SER A 186 -5.98 7.93 7.43
C SER A 186 -5.41 7.88 8.86
N GLN A 187 -4.46 8.76 9.18
CA GLN A 187 -3.86 8.89 10.51
C GLN A 187 -4.81 9.52 11.53
N ILE A 188 -5.83 10.25 11.08
CA ILE A 188 -6.83 10.86 11.96
C ILE A 188 -7.77 9.79 12.56
N ASN A 189 -7.82 8.57 11.98
CA ASN A 189 -8.85 7.57 12.27
C ASN A 189 -8.35 6.19 12.75
N VAL A 190 -7.06 5.96 13.03
CA VAL A 190 -6.57 4.63 13.48
C VAL A 190 -5.69 4.75 14.74
N PRO A 191 -6.06 4.12 15.88
CA PRO A 191 -5.17 4.00 17.03
C PRO A 191 -4.01 3.05 16.71
N ALA A 192 -2.82 3.36 17.24
CA ALA A 192 -1.61 2.57 17.07
C ALA A 192 -1.86 1.08 17.36
N TYR A 193 -1.42 0.21 16.44
CA TYR A 193 -1.38 -1.23 16.67
C TYR A 193 -0.56 -1.51 17.93
N GLY A 194 -1.19 -2.01 19.00
CA GLY A 194 -0.49 -2.39 20.23
C GLY A 194 -1.15 -1.97 21.54
N GLN A 195 -2.23 -1.16 21.53
CA GLN A 195 -3.00 -0.92 22.75
C GLN A 195 -4.14 -1.94 22.89
N GLU A 196 -3.90 -2.99 23.67
CA GLU A 196 -4.99 -3.74 24.29
C GLU A 196 -5.88 -2.75 25.05
N ARG A 197 -7.18 -2.71 24.73
CA ARG A 197 -8.14 -2.04 25.61
C ARG A 197 -8.08 -2.76 26.96
N PRO A 198 -7.82 -2.07 28.09
CA PRO A 198 -7.98 -2.72 29.38
C PRO A 198 -9.43 -3.18 29.47
N ALA A 199 -9.61 -4.46 29.78
CA ALA A 199 -10.92 -5.02 30.09
C ALA A 199 -11.58 -4.10 31.11
N GLN A 200 -12.71 -3.49 30.75
CA GLN A 200 -13.53 -2.80 31.71
C GLN A 200 -14.01 -3.85 32.71
N GLY A 201 -13.35 -3.87 33.87
CA GLY A 201 -13.75 -4.69 35.00
C GLY A 201 -15.12 -4.23 35.45
N SER A 202 -16.11 -5.11 35.32
CA SER A 202 -17.39 -4.97 35.97
C SER A 202 -17.18 -4.95 37.49
N ARG A 203 -17.58 -3.85 38.13
CA ARG A 203 -18.03 -3.83 39.52
C ARG A 203 -19.42 -3.27 39.55
#